data_AF-A0ABC8W4U9-F1
#
_entry.id   AF-A0ABC8W4U9-F1
#
_cell.length_a   1.000
_cell.length_b   1.000
_cell.length_c   1.000
_cell.angle_alpha   90.00
_cell.angle_beta   90.00
_cell.angle_gamma   90.00
#
_symmetry.space_group_name_H-M   'P 1'
#
loop_
_entity.id
_entity.type
_entity.pdbx_description
1 polymer ?
#
loop_
_entity_poly.entity_id
_entity_poly.type
_entity_poly.pdbx_seq_one_letter_code
_entity_poly.pdbx_strand_id
1 'polypeptide(L)'
;MATAATAAAVPAGGRPYRYRRARPRCGPPRLHRLRLPAAAAAAAASSSPLAPSTPAPPPEGGGRLVAELVGAFNELTERMGEELATSSSSSLLFRALKLALPALRDADGGRALARALAVAASLADLQMDAEVISAGILREALDAGAVSMRDVKAQIGISTAHLLHESLRLKHAPSKLYVLDDESASALRKFCLTYYDIRAVILELALKLDMMRQLDDLPKYLQRIKSLEVMKIYAPLAHAVGAGNLSLELEDLSFRYLFPHSYDHVDQWLRSQESECKALINLYKEQLLQALKADDELKRIVQDISIQGRYKSRFSTMKKLVKDGRKPEDVKDILALRVILEPRCDGTSSDWGPRACHRTHEIIQALWKEVPGRTKDYISRPKENGYQSLHVAIDVSEPGKMRPLMEIQIRTKEMHRFAVGGDASHSLYKGGLTDPGEN
;
A
#
# COMPACT_ATOMS: atom_id res chain seq x y z
N MET A 1 -73.77 -23.77 -20.21
CA MET A 1 -74.67 -23.10 -19.24
C MET A 1 -73.87 -22.85 -17.98
N ALA A 2 -73.12 -21.76 -17.82
CA ALA A 2 -73.47 -20.33 -17.78
C ALA A 2 -74.14 -19.89 -16.46
N THR A 3 -73.34 -19.27 -15.58
CA THR A 3 -73.71 -18.22 -14.60
C THR A 3 -72.43 -17.42 -14.31
N ALA A 4 -72.17 -16.34 -15.05
CA ALA A 4 -72.45 -14.93 -14.72
C ALA A 4 -71.55 -14.41 -13.56
N ALA A 5 -70.42 -13.74 -13.80
CA ALA A 5 -70.19 -12.42 -14.42
C ALA A 5 -70.65 -11.23 -13.55
N THR A 6 -69.68 -10.55 -12.93
CA THR A 6 -69.79 -9.10 -12.67
C THR A 6 -68.42 -8.46 -12.85
N ALA A 7 -68.32 -7.71 -13.95
CA ALA A 7 -67.19 -6.87 -14.32
C ALA A 7 -67.25 -5.55 -13.55
N ALA A 8 -66.11 -5.06 -13.07
CA ALA A 8 -65.94 -3.69 -12.61
C ALA A 8 -64.93 -2.98 -13.51
N ALA A 9 -65.36 -1.81 -13.98
CA ALA A 9 -64.85 -1.10 -15.13
C ALA A 9 -63.53 -0.36 -14.91
N VAL A 10 -62.77 -0.26 -16.00
CA VAL A 10 -61.61 0.59 -16.21
C VAL A 10 -62.06 2.05 -16.38
N PRO A 11 -61.48 3.03 -15.67
CA PRO A 11 -61.53 4.42 -16.12
C PRO A 11 -60.34 4.69 -17.04
N ALA A 12 -60.64 4.81 -18.34
CA ALA A 12 -59.77 5.45 -19.31
C ALA A 12 -59.85 6.97 -19.12
N GLY A 13 -58.72 7.65 -18.89
CA GLY A 13 -58.71 9.11 -18.87
C GLY A 13 -57.54 9.75 -18.11
N GLY A 14 -56.33 9.64 -18.63
CA GLY A 14 -55.17 10.36 -18.09
C GLY A 14 -54.11 10.55 -19.17
N ARG A 15 -53.91 11.80 -19.60
CA ARG A 15 -53.20 12.24 -20.81
C ARG A 15 -51.73 11.79 -20.86
N PRO A 16 -51.15 11.53 -22.05
CA PRO A 16 -49.73 11.27 -22.20
C PRO A 16 -48.91 12.51 -21.82
N TYR A 17 -47.95 12.34 -20.92
CA TYR A 17 -46.92 13.35 -20.64
C TYR A 17 -46.10 13.59 -21.92
N ARG A 18 -46.44 14.65 -22.65
CA ARG A 18 -45.59 15.19 -23.71
C ARG A 18 -44.31 15.74 -23.08
N TYR A 19 -43.18 15.08 -23.34
CA TYR A 19 -41.86 15.71 -23.18
C TYR A 19 -41.80 16.95 -24.09
N ARG A 20 -41.95 18.15 -23.51
CA ARG A 20 -41.56 19.39 -24.19
C ARG A 20 -40.03 19.39 -24.29
N ARG A 21 -39.50 19.18 -25.50
CA ARG A 21 -38.13 19.53 -25.84
C ARG A 21 -37.92 21.03 -25.57
N ALA A 22 -37.25 21.37 -24.48
CA ALA A 22 -36.69 22.69 -24.30
C ALA A 22 -35.54 22.86 -25.31
N ARG A 23 -35.70 23.80 -26.25
CA ARG A 23 -34.59 24.22 -27.13
C ARG A 23 -33.55 24.95 -26.26
N PRO A 24 -32.25 24.63 -26.35
CA PRO A 24 -31.23 25.46 -25.74
C PRO A 24 -31.09 26.76 -26.55
N ARG A 25 -31.49 27.89 -25.96
CA ARG A 25 -31.03 29.22 -26.37
C ARG A 25 -29.90 29.64 -25.43
N CYS A 26 -28.67 29.24 -25.73
CA CYS A 26 -27.47 29.87 -25.21
C CYS A 26 -26.43 29.83 -26.34
N GLY A 27 -26.15 30.99 -26.94
CA GLY A 27 -25.00 31.17 -27.83
C GLY A 27 -23.69 31.12 -27.07
N PRO A 28 -22.54 31.02 -27.77
CA PRO A 28 -21.23 30.95 -27.14
C PRO A 28 -20.94 32.25 -26.37
N PRO A 29 -20.30 32.18 -25.19
CA PRO A 29 -19.85 33.37 -24.50
C PRO A 29 -18.76 34.07 -25.34
N ARG A 30 -18.96 35.37 -25.59
CA ARG A 30 -17.96 36.24 -26.23
C ARG A 30 -16.73 36.30 -25.34
N LEU A 31 -15.59 35.86 -25.88
CA LEU A 31 -14.27 36.09 -25.29
C LEU A 31 -14.00 37.60 -25.27
N HIS A 32 -14.15 38.24 -24.12
CA HIS A 32 -13.55 39.55 -23.90
C HIS A 32 -12.03 39.36 -23.85
N ARG A 33 -11.34 39.77 -24.93
CA ARG A 33 -9.90 40.01 -24.91
C ARG A 33 -9.59 41.01 -23.80
N LEU A 34 -9.05 40.52 -22.68
CA LEU A 34 -8.31 41.36 -21.74
C LEU A 34 -7.04 41.82 -22.47
N ARG A 35 -7.07 43.08 -22.94
CA ARG A 35 -5.89 43.84 -23.35
C ARG A 35 -5.02 44.04 -22.11
N LEU A 36 -3.84 43.42 -22.09
CA LEU A 36 -2.75 43.86 -21.22
C LEU A 36 -2.31 45.27 -21.67
N PRO A 37 -2.05 46.22 -20.75
CA PRO A 37 -1.59 47.55 -21.13
C PRO A 37 -0.13 47.47 -21.61
N ALA A 38 0.11 48.02 -22.80
CA ALA A 38 1.45 48.30 -23.30
C ALA A 38 2.04 49.46 -22.48
N ALA A 39 3.04 49.17 -21.65
CA ALA A 39 3.86 50.19 -21.03
C ALA A 39 4.98 50.58 -22.00
N ALA A 40 4.86 51.80 -22.53
CA ALA A 40 5.92 52.51 -23.22
C ALA A 40 6.90 53.10 -22.20
N ALA A 41 8.20 52.89 -22.41
CA ALA A 41 9.29 53.73 -21.89
C ALA A 41 10.46 53.57 -22.87
N ALA A 42 10.57 54.45 -23.86
CA ALA A 42 11.37 55.67 -23.80
C ALA A 42 12.87 55.37 -23.72
N ALA A 43 13.50 55.33 -24.90
CA ALA A 43 14.94 55.39 -25.06
C ALA A 43 15.45 56.78 -24.64
N ALA A 44 16.41 56.82 -23.73
CA ALA A 44 17.27 57.97 -23.52
C ALA A 44 18.70 57.47 -23.31
N ALA A 45 19.54 57.75 -24.29
CA ALA A 45 20.98 57.55 -24.22
C ALA A 45 21.59 58.55 -23.25
N SER A 46 22.39 58.06 -22.31
CA SER A 46 23.43 58.87 -21.65
C SER A 46 24.61 57.98 -21.30
N SER A 47 25.78 58.42 -21.74
CA SER A 47 27.10 57.79 -21.64
C SER A 47 27.87 58.35 -20.44
N SER A 48 28.48 57.49 -19.62
CA SER A 48 29.76 57.69 -18.85
C SER A 48 29.93 56.57 -17.79
N PRO A 49 31.15 56.32 -17.25
CA PRO A 49 32.10 55.29 -17.66
C PRO A 49 32.11 54.02 -16.76
N LEU A 50 32.78 52.96 -17.22
CA LEU A 50 32.93 51.68 -16.53
C LEU A 50 33.55 51.82 -15.13
N ALA A 51 32.88 51.24 -14.12
CA ALA A 51 33.47 50.84 -12.84
C ALA A 51 33.78 49.32 -12.87
N PRO A 52 34.86 48.85 -12.24
CA PRO A 52 35.29 47.47 -12.31
C PRO A 52 34.27 46.54 -11.63
N SER A 53 33.85 45.50 -12.34
CA SER A 53 33.02 44.43 -11.83
C SER A 53 33.74 43.70 -10.71
N THR A 54 33.18 43.75 -9.49
CA THR A 54 33.49 42.77 -8.43
C THR A 54 33.22 41.36 -8.96
N PRO A 55 34.12 40.39 -8.73
CA PRO A 55 33.87 39.01 -9.16
C PRO A 55 32.67 38.47 -8.39
N ALA A 56 31.73 37.87 -9.12
CA ALA A 56 30.64 37.10 -8.53
C ALA A 56 31.22 36.01 -7.60
N PRO A 57 30.59 35.72 -6.46
CA PRO A 57 31.04 34.66 -5.58
C PRO A 57 31.00 33.30 -6.32
N PRO A 58 31.86 32.34 -5.95
CA PRO A 58 31.91 31.03 -6.62
C PRO A 58 30.58 30.28 -6.42
N PRO A 59 30.23 29.35 -7.32
CA PRO A 59 28.95 28.63 -7.26
C PRO A 59 28.93 27.67 -6.08
N GLU A 60 28.32 28.09 -4.96
CA GLU A 60 28.13 27.29 -3.74
C GLU A 60 27.15 26.09 -3.92
N GLY A 61 26.57 25.91 -5.11
CA GLY A 61 25.54 24.90 -5.36
C GLY A 61 26.05 23.47 -5.60
N GLY A 62 27.27 23.30 -6.12
CA GLY A 62 27.78 22.01 -6.60
C GLY A 62 28.09 21.00 -5.49
N GLY A 63 28.74 21.45 -4.41
CA GLY A 63 29.11 20.58 -3.29
C GLY A 63 27.90 20.00 -2.56
N ARG A 64 26.83 20.79 -2.41
CA ARG A 64 25.58 20.33 -1.79
C ARG A 64 24.86 19.26 -2.61
N LEU A 65 24.84 19.40 -3.94
CA LEU A 65 24.20 18.43 -4.82
C LEU A 65 24.93 17.08 -4.79
N VAL A 66 26.26 17.10 -4.71
CA VAL A 66 27.06 15.88 -4.55
C VAL A 66 26.78 15.22 -3.19
N ALA A 67 26.70 16.00 -2.11
CA ALA A 67 26.39 15.46 -0.79
C ALA A 67 24.99 14.83 -0.72
N GLU A 68 23.97 15.49 -1.27
CA GLU A 68 22.59 14.96 -1.36
C GLU A 68 22.54 13.69 -2.22
N LEU A 69 23.26 13.65 -3.35
CA LEU A 69 23.34 12.49 -4.22
C LEU A 69 23.97 11.29 -3.51
N VAL A 70 25.11 11.50 -2.85
CA VAL A 70 25.81 10.43 -2.12
C VAL A 70 24.99 9.96 -0.92
N GLY A 71 24.34 10.88 -0.21
CA GLY A 71 23.45 10.55 0.91
C GLY A 71 22.28 9.66 0.47
N ALA A 72 21.55 10.08 -0.57
CA ALA A 72 20.44 9.30 -1.12
C ALA A 72 20.89 7.93 -1.65
N PHE A 73 22.04 7.88 -2.32
CA PHE A 73 22.61 6.64 -2.82
C PHE A 73 22.92 5.66 -1.68
N ASN A 74 23.61 6.13 -0.63
CA ASN A 74 23.99 5.30 0.51
C ASN A 74 22.76 4.74 1.24
N GLU A 75 21.75 5.59 1.49
CA GLU A 75 20.50 5.17 2.14
C GLU A 75 19.79 4.07 1.34
N LEU A 76 19.70 4.22 0.01
CA LEU A 76 19.06 3.21 -0.83
C LEU A 76 19.86 1.90 -0.87
N THR A 77 21.18 1.98 -0.99
CA THR A 77 22.03 0.77 -1.00
C THR A 77 22.00 0.01 0.32
N GLU A 78 21.90 0.72 1.46
CA GLU A 78 21.79 0.09 2.78
C GLU A 78 20.46 -0.67 2.92
N ARG A 79 19.36 -0.10 2.42
CA ARG A 79 18.03 -0.73 2.46
C ARG A 79 17.88 -1.93 1.53
N MET A 80 18.55 -1.92 0.37
CA MET A 80 18.47 -3.01 -0.60
C MET A 80 19.10 -4.32 -0.14
N GLY A 81 19.96 -4.30 0.88
CA GLY A 81 20.67 -5.49 1.36
C GLY A 81 21.79 -5.97 0.42
N GLU A 82 22.71 -6.76 0.97
CA GLU A 82 23.96 -7.14 0.27
C GLU A 82 23.74 -8.00 -0.98
N GLU A 83 22.66 -8.80 -1.05
CA GLU A 83 22.38 -9.69 -2.19
C GLU A 83 21.93 -8.93 -3.46
N LEU A 84 21.21 -7.81 -3.31
CA LEU A 84 20.71 -7.00 -4.42
C LEU A 84 21.67 -5.87 -4.81
N ALA A 85 22.58 -5.48 -3.91
CA ALA A 85 23.55 -4.40 -4.07
C ALA A 85 24.79 -4.81 -4.90
N THR A 86 24.58 -5.45 -6.06
CA THR A 86 25.70 -5.76 -6.98
C THR A 86 26.34 -4.47 -7.53
N SER A 87 27.58 -4.57 -8.02
CA SER A 87 28.27 -3.43 -8.68
C SER A 87 27.46 -2.86 -9.87
N SER A 88 26.76 -3.74 -10.61
CA SER A 88 25.88 -3.34 -11.70
C SER A 88 24.63 -2.59 -11.21
N SER A 89 23.96 -3.13 -10.19
CA SER A 89 22.78 -2.51 -9.53
C SER A 89 23.10 -1.12 -8.99
N SER A 90 24.24 -1.01 -8.30
CA SER A 90 24.75 0.24 -7.72
C SER A 90 25.03 1.29 -8.80
N SER A 91 25.68 0.89 -9.89
CA SER A 91 25.95 1.78 -11.03
C SER A 91 24.66 2.29 -11.69
N LEU A 92 23.65 1.43 -11.82
CA LEU A 92 22.35 1.81 -12.39
C LEU A 92 21.64 2.87 -11.53
N LEU A 93 21.55 2.64 -10.22
CA LEU A 93 20.93 3.57 -9.27
C LEU A 93 21.63 4.91 -9.25
N PHE A 94 22.97 4.89 -9.23
CA PHE A 94 23.76 6.10 -9.26
C PHE A 94 23.51 6.92 -10.54
N ARG A 95 23.41 6.26 -11.70
CA ARG A 95 23.06 6.92 -12.97
C ARG A 95 21.66 7.51 -12.95
N ALA A 96 20.68 6.79 -12.40
CA ALA A 96 19.29 7.27 -12.29
C ALA A 96 19.20 8.50 -11.37
N LEU A 97 19.84 8.45 -10.20
CA LEU A 97 19.93 9.58 -9.26
C LEU A 97 20.62 10.78 -9.92
N LYS A 98 21.75 10.57 -10.59
CA LYS A 98 22.49 11.64 -11.29
C LYS A 98 21.63 12.32 -12.36
N LEU A 99 20.76 11.57 -13.05
CA LEU A 99 19.86 12.10 -14.07
C LEU A 99 18.68 12.86 -13.46
N ALA A 100 18.09 12.36 -12.38
CA ALA A 100 16.87 12.91 -11.79
C ALA A 100 17.11 14.06 -10.80
N LEU A 101 18.12 13.96 -9.93
CA LEU A 101 18.36 14.90 -8.83
C LEU A 101 18.45 16.37 -9.26
N PRO A 102 19.28 16.74 -10.27
CA PRO A 102 19.40 18.13 -10.70
C PRO A 102 18.06 18.67 -11.21
N ALA A 103 17.27 17.81 -11.85
CA ALA A 103 16.02 18.18 -12.49
C ALA A 103 14.86 18.33 -11.49
N LEU A 104 14.91 17.56 -10.39
CA LEU A 104 13.87 17.53 -9.37
C LEU A 104 14.10 18.50 -8.20
N ARG A 105 15.34 18.94 -7.98
CA ARG A 105 15.69 19.80 -6.83
C ARG A 105 14.94 21.14 -6.85
N ASP A 106 14.87 21.78 -8.01
CA ASP A 106 14.22 23.08 -8.17
C ASP A 106 12.72 22.95 -8.54
N ALA A 107 12.26 21.72 -8.82
CA ALA A 107 10.86 21.44 -9.14
C ALA A 107 10.00 21.41 -7.86
N ASP A 108 8.82 22.04 -7.92
CA ASP A 108 7.81 22.07 -6.86
C ASP A 108 8.38 22.42 -5.46
N GLY A 109 9.41 23.27 -5.39
CA GLY A 109 10.06 23.68 -4.14
C GLY A 109 10.75 22.53 -3.39
N GLY A 110 11.26 21.54 -4.10
CA GLY A 110 11.96 20.36 -3.53
C GLY A 110 11.03 19.21 -3.14
N ARG A 111 9.71 19.38 -3.26
CA ARG A 111 8.73 18.32 -2.97
C ARG A 111 8.86 17.14 -3.93
N ALA A 112 9.08 17.40 -5.21
CA ALA A 112 9.20 16.35 -6.23
C ALA A 112 10.41 15.43 -5.95
N LEU A 113 11.53 16.00 -5.50
CA LEU A 113 12.68 15.22 -5.07
C LEU A 113 12.35 14.38 -3.83
N ALA A 114 11.71 14.97 -2.81
CA ALA A 114 11.32 14.24 -1.61
C ALA A 114 10.40 13.04 -1.93
N ARG A 115 9.44 13.21 -2.86
CA ARG A 115 8.58 12.13 -3.35
C ARG A 115 9.38 11.03 -4.05
N ALA A 116 10.27 11.40 -4.96
CA ALA A 116 11.09 10.44 -5.70
C ALA A 116 11.92 9.56 -4.75
N LEU A 117 12.51 10.17 -3.71
CA LEU A 117 13.27 9.45 -2.70
C LEU A 117 12.37 8.60 -1.78
N ALA A 118 11.20 9.09 -1.38
CA ALA A 118 10.25 8.33 -0.56
C ALA A 118 9.72 7.08 -1.28
N VAL A 119 9.43 7.20 -2.58
CA VAL A 119 9.03 6.08 -3.44
C VAL A 119 10.19 5.10 -3.60
N ALA A 120 11.41 5.59 -3.88
CA ALA A 120 12.59 4.75 -3.99
C ALA A 120 12.89 3.97 -2.70
N ALA A 121 12.78 4.62 -1.55
CA ALA A 121 12.93 3.99 -0.24
C ALA A 121 11.87 2.92 0.00
N SER A 122 10.60 3.20 -0.34
CA SER A 122 9.50 2.22 -0.21
C SER A 122 9.73 0.99 -1.11
N LEU A 123 10.27 1.17 -2.32
CA LEU A 123 10.62 0.08 -3.23
C LEU A 123 11.83 -0.72 -2.74
N ALA A 124 12.81 -0.06 -2.13
CA ALA A 124 13.96 -0.72 -1.49
C ALA A 124 13.53 -1.54 -0.26
N ASP A 125 12.60 -1.02 0.56
CA ASP A 125 12.03 -1.74 1.70
C ASP A 125 11.25 -3.00 1.25
N LEU A 126 10.70 -2.97 0.03
CA LEU A 126 10.08 -4.13 -0.62
C LEU A 126 11.08 -5.09 -1.29
N GLN A 127 12.39 -4.80 -1.19
CA GLN A 127 13.47 -5.59 -1.79
C GLN A 127 13.34 -5.71 -3.32
N MET A 128 12.89 -4.64 -3.98
CA MET A 128 12.80 -4.59 -5.44
C MET A 128 14.19 -4.45 -6.07
N ASP A 129 14.30 -4.87 -7.34
CA ASP A 129 15.54 -4.73 -8.11
C ASP A 129 15.90 -3.26 -8.38
N ALA A 130 17.17 -3.02 -8.71
CA ALA A 130 17.68 -1.69 -9.01
C ALA A 130 16.96 -1.05 -10.21
N GLU A 131 16.42 -1.84 -11.15
CA GLU A 131 15.67 -1.34 -12.31
C GLU A 131 14.36 -0.69 -11.87
N VAL A 132 13.60 -1.32 -10.97
CA VAL A 132 12.34 -0.80 -10.44
C VAL A 132 12.56 0.42 -9.56
N ILE A 133 13.57 0.37 -8.67
CA ILE A 133 13.90 1.52 -7.81
C ILE A 133 14.32 2.72 -8.68
N SER A 134 15.16 2.49 -9.70
CA SER A 134 15.55 3.52 -10.66
C SER A 134 14.33 4.08 -11.43
N ALA A 135 13.40 3.22 -11.84
CA ALA A 135 12.16 3.65 -12.48
C ALA A 135 11.30 4.52 -11.53
N GLY A 136 11.23 4.19 -10.24
CA GLY A 136 10.56 5.03 -9.24
C GLY A 136 11.12 6.45 -9.16
N ILE A 137 12.44 6.59 -9.11
CA ILE A 137 13.12 7.89 -9.07
C ILE A 137 12.84 8.68 -10.36
N LEU A 138 12.95 8.02 -11.52
CA LEU A 138 12.80 8.66 -12.83
C LEU A 138 11.33 9.00 -13.15
N ARG A 139 10.37 8.36 -12.49
CA ARG A 139 8.94 8.61 -12.72
C ARG A 139 8.55 10.06 -12.43
N GLU A 140 9.03 10.59 -11.31
CA GLU A 140 8.80 11.98 -10.91
C GLU A 140 9.46 12.96 -11.89
N ALA A 141 10.70 12.66 -12.33
CA ALA A 141 11.41 13.50 -13.30
C ALA A 141 10.72 13.50 -14.67
N LEU A 142 10.10 12.38 -15.07
CA LEU A 142 9.31 12.26 -16.28
C LEU A 142 7.98 13.03 -16.17
N ASP A 143 7.28 12.92 -15.04
CA ASP A 143 6.02 13.65 -14.80
C ASP A 143 6.26 15.18 -14.73
N ALA A 144 7.42 15.62 -14.23
CA ALA A 144 7.86 17.02 -14.26
C ALA A 144 8.28 17.51 -15.66
N GLY A 145 8.36 16.63 -16.66
CA GLY A 145 8.84 16.95 -18.02
C GLY A 145 10.33 17.24 -18.10
N ALA A 146 11.09 16.87 -17.06
CA ALA A 146 12.50 17.18 -16.93
C ALA A 146 13.41 16.15 -17.63
N VAL A 147 12.90 14.93 -17.83
CA VAL A 147 13.56 13.83 -18.54
C VAL A 147 12.58 13.24 -19.54
N SER A 148 13.01 12.90 -20.75
CA SER A 148 12.16 12.19 -21.73
C SER A 148 12.36 10.68 -21.69
N MET A 149 11.37 9.93 -22.20
CA MET A 149 11.51 8.46 -22.35
C MET A 149 12.69 8.07 -23.24
N ARG A 150 13.05 8.93 -24.22
CA ARG A 150 14.23 8.74 -25.07
C ARG A 150 15.52 8.84 -24.27
N ASP A 151 15.60 9.81 -23.35
CA ASP A 151 16.76 10.01 -22.49
C ASP A 151 16.95 8.83 -21.54
N VAL A 152 15.86 8.34 -20.94
CA VAL A 152 15.93 7.14 -20.08
C VAL A 152 16.45 5.93 -20.87
N LYS A 153 15.92 5.69 -22.07
CA LYS A 153 16.35 4.55 -22.90
C LYS A 153 17.84 4.64 -23.28
N ALA A 154 18.33 5.85 -23.56
CA ALA A 154 19.72 6.07 -23.97
C ALA A 154 20.71 6.08 -22.79
N GLN A 155 20.34 6.70 -21.67
CA GLN A 155 21.23 6.96 -20.54
C GLN A 155 21.12 5.98 -19.39
N ILE A 156 20.04 5.20 -19.31
CA ILE A 156 19.79 4.24 -18.22
C ILE A 156 19.72 2.83 -18.81
N GLY A 157 18.73 2.58 -19.67
CA GLY A 157 18.58 1.30 -20.35
C GLY A 157 17.16 1.03 -20.85
N ILE A 158 17.03 -0.01 -21.67
CA ILE A 158 15.75 -0.41 -22.28
C ILE A 158 14.79 -0.99 -21.23
N SER A 159 15.29 -1.80 -20.30
CA SER A 159 14.48 -2.42 -19.24
C SER A 159 13.78 -1.39 -18.35
N THR A 160 14.52 -0.42 -17.82
CA THR A 160 13.95 0.68 -17.00
C THR A 160 12.96 1.54 -17.80
N ALA A 161 13.24 1.81 -19.08
CA ALA A 161 12.32 2.54 -19.95
C ALA A 161 11.01 1.75 -20.18
N HIS A 162 11.09 0.42 -20.31
CA HIS A 162 9.92 -0.45 -20.41
C HIS A 162 9.05 -0.37 -19.14
N LEU A 163 9.66 -0.52 -17.96
CA LEU A 163 8.95 -0.42 -16.66
C LEU A 163 8.24 0.94 -16.49
N LEU A 164 8.91 2.04 -16.84
CA LEU A 164 8.31 3.37 -16.81
C LEU A 164 7.13 3.50 -17.76
N HIS A 165 7.26 2.96 -18.98
CA HIS A 165 6.19 2.98 -19.97
C HIS A 165 4.97 2.16 -19.50
N GLU A 166 5.18 1.02 -18.86
CA GLU A 166 4.10 0.22 -18.26
C GLU A 166 3.45 0.90 -17.06
N SER A 167 4.23 1.50 -16.15
CA SER A 167 3.66 2.32 -15.04
C SER A 167 2.80 3.46 -15.58
N LEU A 168 3.26 4.18 -16.62
CA LEU A 168 2.45 5.20 -17.28
C LEU A 168 1.12 4.65 -17.80
N ARG A 169 1.12 3.47 -18.41
CA ARG A 169 -0.11 2.83 -18.91
C ARG A 169 -1.03 2.41 -17.76
N LEU A 170 -0.48 1.89 -16.66
CA LEU A 170 -1.23 1.51 -15.45
C LEU A 170 -1.86 2.73 -14.77
N LYS A 171 -1.15 3.86 -14.67
CA LYS A 171 -1.68 5.13 -14.14
C LYS A 171 -2.95 5.58 -14.87
N HIS A 172 -3.03 5.34 -16.18
CA HIS A 172 -4.16 5.72 -17.03
C HIS A 172 -5.15 4.57 -17.31
N ALA A 173 -4.93 3.36 -16.78
CA ALA A 173 -5.81 2.24 -17.04
C ALA A 173 -7.25 2.47 -16.51
N PRO A 174 -7.45 3.06 -15.32
CA PRO A 174 -8.80 3.32 -14.80
C PRO A 174 -9.61 4.33 -15.63
N SER A 175 -8.95 5.27 -16.34
CA SER A 175 -9.67 6.28 -17.14
C SER A 175 -10.33 5.70 -18.40
N LYS A 176 -10.02 4.45 -18.75
CA LYS A 176 -10.67 3.72 -19.85
C LYS A 176 -12.00 3.11 -19.44
N LEU A 177 -12.29 3.05 -18.14
CA LEU A 177 -13.55 2.53 -17.63
C LEU A 177 -14.63 3.61 -17.73
N TYR A 178 -15.80 3.24 -18.25
CA TYR A 178 -16.96 4.12 -18.29
C TYR A 178 -17.58 4.29 -16.89
N VAL A 179 -17.63 3.19 -16.12
CA VAL A 179 -18.12 3.14 -14.74
C VAL A 179 -17.16 2.30 -13.92
N LEU A 180 -16.93 2.72 -12.66
CA LEU A 180 -16.13 1.98 -11.69
C LEU A 180 -17.03 1.14 -10.77
N ASP A 181 -17.68 0.14 -11.34
CA ASP A 181 -18.40 -0.90 -10.61
C ASP A 181 -17.49 -2.08 -10.27
N ASP A 182 -18.00 -3.04 -9.51
CA ASP A 182 -17.19 -4.14 -8.98
C ASP A 182 -16.77 -5.12 -10.08
N GLU A 183 -17.62 -5.31 -11.10
CA GLU A 183 -17.32 -6.14 -12.27
C GLU A 183 -16.20 -5.52 -13.11
N SER A 184 -16.32 -4.23 -13.45
CA SER A 184 -15.29 -3.52 -14.24
C SER A 184 -13.98 -3.41 -13.48
N ALA A 185 -14.03 -3.17 -12.17
CA ALA A 185 -12.83 -3.16 -11.33
C ALA A 185 -12.17 -4.55 -11.30
N SER A 186 -12.95 -5.62 -11.13
CA SER A 186 -12.44 -7.00 -11.15
C SER A 186 -11.81 -7.37 -12.49
N ALA A 187 -12.48 -7.06 -13.60
CA ALA A 187 -11.97 -7.27 -14.94
C ALA A 187 -10.66 -6.50 -15.17
N LEU A 188 -10.58 -5.25 -14.72
CA LEU A 188 -9.36 -4.45 -14.82
C LEU A 188 -8.21 -5.05 -14.00
N ARG A 189 -8.47 -5.51 -12.77
CA ARG A 189 -7.44 -6.16 -11.94
C ARG A 189 -6.89 -7.41 -12.63
N LYS A 190 -7.76 -8.26 -13.18
CA LYS A 190 -7.35 -9.44 -13.96
C LYS A 190 -6.52 -9.04 -15.18
N PHE A 191 -6.98 -8.05 -15.94
CA PHE A 191 -6.23 -7.51 -17.08
C PHE A 191 -4.85 -6.99 -16.67
N CYS A 192 -4.75 -6.28 -15.55
CA CYS A 192 -3.48 -5.78 -15.03
C CYS A 192 -2.49 -6.91 -14.73
N LEU A 193 -2.95 -7.97 -14.05
CA LEU A 193 -2.10 -9.13 -13.70
C LEU A 193 -1.71 -9.98 -14.90
N THR A 194 -2.54 -10.04 -15.95
CA THR A 194 -2.24 -10.86 -17.14
C THR A 194 -1.32 -10.18 -18.14
N TYR A 195 -1.43 -8.85 -18.32
CA TYR A 195 -0.80 -8.14 -19.45
C TYR A 195 0.36 -7.21 -19.10
N TYR A 196 0.56 -6.87 -17.83
CA TYR A 196 1.63 -5.96 -17.42
C TYR A 196 2.71 -6.70 -16.64
N ASP A 197 3.95 -6.22 -16.72
CA ASP A 197 5.01 -6.67 -15.82
C ASP A 197 4.62 -6.39 -14.36
N ILE A 198 4.69 -7.43 -13.52
CA ILE A 198 4.38 -7.35 -12.08
C ILE A 198 5.28 -6.31 -11.41
N ARG A 199 6.53 -6.15 -11.86
CA ARG A 199 7.45 -5.11 -11.37
C ARG A 199 6.91 -3.70 -11.62
N ALA A 200 6.29 -3.46 -12.78
CA ALA A 200 5.64 -2.19 -13.08
C ALA A 200 4.34 -1.99 -12.28
N VAL A 201 3.63 -3.08 -11.96
CA VAL A 201 2.47 -3.05 -11.06
C VAL A 201 2.90 -2.64 -9.65
N ILE A 202 3.94 -3.27 -9.07
CA ILE A 202 4.46 -2.92 -7.74
C ILE A 202 4.94 -1.46 -7.70
N LEU A 203 5.64 -1.02 -8.75
CA LEU A 203 6.02 0.38 -8.92
C LEU A 203 4.81 1.33 -8.86
N GLU A 204 3.75 1.04 -9.61
CA GLU A 204 2.54 1.87 -9.60
C GLU A 204 1.84 1.84 -8.24
N LEU A 205 1.84 0.70 -7.53
CA LEU A 205 1.28 0.61 -6.18
C LEU A 205 2.04 1.49 -5.17
N ALA A 206 3.37 1.52 -5.24
CA ALA A 206 4.19 2.40 -4.40
C ALA A 206 3.92 3.89 -4.71
N LEU A 207 3.77 4.24 -5.98
CA LEU A 207 3.41 5.60 -6.41
C LEU A 207 2.00 6.00 -5.92
N LYS A 208 1.03 5.08 -6.00
CA LYS A 208 -0.33 5.33 -5.47
C LYS A 208 -0.31 5.49 -3.95
N LEU A 209 0.56 4.78 -3.25
CA LEU A 209 0.71 4.92 -1.81
C LEU A 209 1.24 6.30 -1.41
N ASP A 210 2.30 6.78 -2.08
CA ASP A 210 2.83 8.13 -1.86
C ASP A 210 1.76 9.21 -2.13
N MET A 211 1.03 9.06 -3.25
CA MET A 211 -0.10 9.94 -3.58
C MET A 211 -1.18 9.93 -2.47
N MET A 212 -1.54 8.77 -1.94
CA MET A 212 -2.57 8.66 -0.89
C MET A 212 -2.12 9.29 0.43
N ARG A 213 -0.82 9.27 0.74
CA ARG A 213 -0.24 9.94 1.92
C ARG A 213 -0.31 11.47 1.82
N GLN A 214 -0.34 12.01 0.60
CA GLN A 214 -0.35 13.45 0.31
C GLN A 214 -1.70 13.96 -0.23
N LEU A 215 -2.76 13.16 -0.11
CA LEU A 215 -4.06 13.45 -0.74
C LEU A 215 -4.75 14.70 -0.17
N ASP A 216 -4.35 15.15 1.03
CA ASP A 216 -4.86 16.34 1.72
C ASP A 216 -4.72 17.63 0.87
N ASP A 217 -3.73 17.70 -0.02
CA ASP A 217 -3.50 18.85 -0.91
C ASP A 217 -4.57 18.98 -2.02
N LEU A 218 -5.39 17.94 -2.24
CA LEU A 218 -6.41 17.93 -3.29
C LEU A 218 -7.79 18.37 -2.79
N PRO A 219 -8.65 18.92 -3.65
CA PRO A 219 -10.07 19.12 -3.35
C PRO A 219 -10.78 17.83 -2.93
N LYS A 220 -11.72 17.92 -1.96
CA LYS A 220 -12.45 16.77 -1.39
C LYS A 220 -13.09 15.82 -2.42
N TYR A 221 -13.56 16.34 -3.57
CA TYR A 221 -14.15 15.51 -4.61
C TYR A 221 -13.09 14.63 -5.30
N LEU A 222 -11.88 15.17 -5.55
CA LEU A 222 -10.76 14.40 -6.12
C LEU A 222 -10.23 13.38 -5.11
N GLN A 223 -10.14 13.76 -3.83
CA GLN A 223 -9.78 12.83 -2.75
C GLN A 223 -10.67 11.59 -2.81
N ARG A 224 -12.00 11.77 -2.79
CA ARG A 224 -12.96 10.66 -2.86
C ARG A 224 -12.83 9.81 -4.13
N ILE A 225 -12.68 10.43 -5.30
CA ILE A 225 -12.52 9.70 -6.57
C ILE A 225 -11.25 8.82 -6.52
N LYS A 226 -10.12 9.40 -6.11
CA LYS A 226 -8.83 8.71 -6.04
C LYS A 226 -8.83 7.62 -4.98
N SER A 227 -9.43 7.87 -3.82
CA SER A 227 -9.56 6.86 -2.76
C SER A 227 -10.50 5.70 -3.17
N LEU A 228 -11.56 5.97 -3.94
CA LEU A 228 -12.42 4.89 -4.46
C LEU A 228 -11.67 4.04 -5.49
N GLU A 229 -10.90 4.66 -6.38
CA GLU A 229 -10.03 4.01 -7.35
C GLU A 229 -9.00 3.11 -6.64
N VAL A 230 -8.34 3.62 -5.59
CA VAL A 230 -7.40 2.86 -4.77
C VAL A 230 -8.07 1.70 -4.05
N MET A 231 -9.20 1.94 -3.38
CA MET A 231 -9.95 0.91 -2.66
C MET A 231 -10.40 -0.24 -3.56
N LYS A 232 -10.90 0.06 -4.77
CA LYS A 232 -11.46 -0.95 -5.67
C LYS A 232 -10.42 -1.64 -6.55
N ILE A 233 -9.35 -0.96 -6.94
CA ILE A 233 -8.39 -1.49 -7.92
C ILE A 233 -7.07 -1.80 -7.24
N TYR A 234 -6.40 -0.79 -6.70
CA TYR A 234 -4.99 -0.90 -6.33
C TYR A 234 -4.77 -1.65 -5.01
N ALA A 235 -5.64 -1.48 -4.02
CA ALA A 235 -5.55 -2.21 -2.75
C ALA A 235 -5.68 -3.74 -2.94
N PRO A 236 -6.71 -4.26 -3.66
CA PRO A 236 -6.79 -5.68 -3.95
C PRO A 236 -5.70 -6.16 -4.90
N LEU A 237 -5.24 -5.31 -5.83
CA LEU A 237 -4.12 -5.65 -6.72
C LEU A 237 -2.81 -5.82 -5.92
N ALA A 238 -2.57 -4.97 -4.91
CA ALA A 238 -1.44 -5.11 -4.00
C ALA A 238 -1.51 -6.41 -3.19
N HIS A 239 -2.70 -6.83 -2.78
CA HIS A 239 -2.89 -8.14 -2.17
C HIS A 239 -2.51 -9.26 -3.14
N ALA A 240 -3.02 -9.17 -4.38
CA ALA A 240 -2.84 -10.19 -5.40
C ALA A 240 -1.38 -10.48 -5.76
N VAL A 241 -0.53 -9.44 -5.78
CA VAL A 241 0.91 -9.53 -6.08
C VAL A 241 1.78 -9.83 -4.85
N GLY A 242 1.18 -10.15 -3.70
CA GLY A 242 1.90 -10.46 -2.46
C GLY A 242 2.38 -9.24 -1.66
N ALA A 243 2.08 -8.02 -2.09
CA ALA A 243 2.42 -6.79 -1.39
C ALA A 243 1.40 -6.44 -0.28
N GLY A 244 1.21 -7.37 0.68
CA GLY A 244 0.16 -7.28 1.70
C GLY A 244 0.26 -6.05 2.61
N ASN A 245 1.47 -5.59 2.94
CA ASN A 245 1.66 -4.37 3.72
C ASN A 245 1.18 -3.12 2.96
N LEU A 246 1.46 -3.05 1.65
CA LEU A 246 0.99 -1.94 0.80
C LEU A 246 -0.52 -1.97 0.68
N SER A 247 -1.10 -3.16 0.48
CA SER A 247 -2.55 -3.34 0.44
C SER A 247 -3.22 -2.77 1.69
N LEU A 248 -2.74 -3.14 2.88
CA LEU A 248 -3.30 -2.67 4.15
C LEU A 248 -3.21 -1.15 4.32
N GLU A 249 -2.10 -0.52 3.92
CA GLU A 249 -1.92 0.93 4.05
C GLU A 249 -2.77 1.70 3.03
N LEU A 250 -2.81 1.22 1.78
CA LEU A 250 -3.67 1.79 0.73
C LEU A 250 -5.15 1.70 1.12
N GLU A 251 -5.58 0.59 1.71
CA GLU A 251 -6.94 0.39 2.23
C GLU A 251 -7.25 1.37 3.36
N ASP A 252 -6.34 1.53 4.33
CA ASP A 252 -6.53 2.43 5.47
C ASP A 252 -6.68 3.89 5.04
N LEU A 253 -5.76 4.36 4.19
CA LEU A 253 -5.81 5.70 3.64
C LEU A 253 -7.08 5.90 2.80
N SER A 254 -7.44 4.93 1.96
CA SER A 254 -8.65 5.03 1.15
C SER A 254 -9.89 5.15 2.01
N PHE A 255 -9.98 4.37 3.08
CA PHE A 255 -11.11 4.44 3.99
C PHE A 255 -11.20 5.81 4.69
N ARG A 256 -10.06 6.34 5.17
CA ARG A 256 -10.00 7.65 5.83
C ARG A 256 -10.63 8.76 5.00
N TYR A 257 -10.36 8.79 3.69
CA TYR A 257 -10.91 9.82 2.80
C TYR A 257 -12.34 9.53 2.31
N LEU A 258 -12.73 8.27 2.19
CA LEU A 258 -14.09 7.88 1.78
C LEU A 258 -15.11 8.09 2.92
N PHE A 259 -14.72 7.76 4.16
CA PHE A 259 -15.61 7.75 5.32
C PHE A 259 -14.95 8.43 6.55
N PRO A 260 -14.67 9.74 6.49
CA PRO A 260 -13.87 10.44 7.50
C PRO A 260 -14.47 10.37 8.91
N HIS A 261 -15.78 10.60 9.05
CA HIS A 261 -16.44 10.55 10.36
C HIS A 261 -16.38 9.17 11.01
N SER A 262 -16.60 8.11 10.24
CA SER A 262 -16.52 6.74 10.74
C SER A 262 -15.07 6.39 11.11
N TYR A 263 -14.11 6.82 10.29
CA TYR A 263 -12.69 6.61 10.56
C TYR A 263 -12.26 7.30 11.86
N ASP A 264 -12.61 8.57 12.04
CA ASP A 264 -12.28 9.34 13.24
C ASP A 264 -12.89 8.72 14.51
N HIS A 265 -14.14 8.24 14.44
CA HIS A 265 -14.78 7.57 15.57
C HIS A 265 -14.04 6.30 15.99
N VAL A 266 -13.68 5.45 15.03
CA VAL A 266 -12.94 4.20 15.31
C VAL A 266 -11.50 4.49 15.71
N ASP A 267 -10.84 5.49 15.14
CA ASP A 267 -9.50 5.90 15.54
C ASP A 267 -9.46 6.41 16.98
N GLN A 268 -10.42 7.26 17.38
CA GLN A 268 -10.54 7.72 18.76
C GLN A 268 -10.78 6.56 19.73
N TRP A 269 -11.67 5.63 19.37
CA TRP A 269 -11.94 4.45 20.18
C TRP A 269 -10.69 3.56 20.31
N LEU A 270 -9.99 3.26 19.21
CA LEU A 270 -8.74 2.48 19.24
C LEU A 270 -7.67 3.16 20.11
N ARG A 271 -7.47 4.49 19.96
CA ARG A 271 -6.52 5.26 20.78
C ARG A 271 -6.87 5.20 22.28
N SER A 272 -8.15 5.23 22.62
CA SER A 272 -8.59 5.12 24.03
C SER A 272 -8.21 3.78 24.67
N GLN A 273 -8.15 2.72 23.86
CA GLN A 273 -7.82 1.36 24.30
C GLN A 273 -6.32 1.05 24.17
N GLU A 274 -5.55 1.86 23.44
CA GLU A 274 -4.20 1.53 22.99
C GLU A 274 -3.22 1.30 24.15
N SER A 275 -3.24 2.15 25.17
CA SER A 275 -2.34 2.04 26.33
C SER A 275 -2.59 0.76 27.13
N GLU A 276 -3.86 0.48 27.45
CA GLU A 276 -4.27 -0.75 28.15
C GLU A 276 -3.94 -1.98 27.30
N CYS A 277 -4.28 -1.95 26.01
CA CYS A 277 -4.00 -3.05 25.08
C CYS A 277 -2.50 -3.34 24.96
N LYS A 278 -1.65 -2.31 24.87
CA LYS A 278 -0.18 -2.47 24.81
C LYS A 278 0.37 -3.09 26.10
N ALA A 279 -0.11 -2.66 27.26
CA ALA A 279 0.29 -3.25 28.54
C ALA A 279 -0.10 -4.74 28.62
N LEU A 280 -1.31 -5.09 28.19
CA LEU A 280 -1.77 -6.48 28.13
C LEU A 280 -0.96 -7.33 27.14
N ILE A 281 -0.69 -6.80 25.95
CA ILE A 281 0.14 -7.48 24.95
C ILE A 281 1.52 -7.79 25.51
N ASN A 282 2.16 -6.85 26.19
CA ASN A 282 3.48 -7.06 26.78
C ASN A 282 3.43 -8.11 27.91
N LEU A 283 2.44 -8.03 28.79
CA LEU A 283 2.24 -9.01 29.87
C LEU A 283 2.07 -10.44 29.31
N TYR A 284 1.13 -10.64 28.38
CA TYR A 284 0.89 -11.97 27.81
C TYR A 284 2.04 -12.45 26.93
N LYS A 285 2.75 -11.53 26.26
CA LYS A 285 3.97 -11.85 25.51
C LYS A 285 5.05 -12.41 26.45
N GLU A 286 5.28 -11.77 27.59
CA GLU A 286 6.27 -12.23 28.57
C GLU A 286 5.89 -13.59 29.17
N GLN A 287 4.63 -13.75 29.56
CA GLN A 287 4.11 -15.03 30.06
C GLN A 287 4.26 -16.16 29.03
N LEU A 288 3.87 -15.91 27.78
CA LEU A 288 4.02 -16.88 26.70
C LEU A 288 5.49 -17.23 26.48
N LEU A 289 6.37 -16.23 26.42
CA LEU A 289 7.79 -16.45 26.19
C LEU A 289 8.42 -17.29 27.30
N GLN A 290 8.05 -17.05 28.56
CA GLN A 290 8.53 -17.84 29.70
C GLN A 290 8.07 -19.29 29.60
N ALA A 291 6.79 -19.53 29.30
CA ALA A 291 6.25 -20.88 29.16
C ALA A 291 6.88 -21.65 27.99
N LEU A 292 7.03 -21.02 26.83
CA LEU A 292 7.67 -21.62 25.66
C LEU A 292 9.16 -21.93 25.92
N LYS A 293 9.86 -21.05 26.64
CA LYS A 293 11.25 -21.28 27.06
C LYS A 293 11.38 -22.30 28.18
N ALA A 294 10.33 -22.63 28.91
CA ALA A 294 10.37 -23.65 29.95
C ALA A 294 10.25 -25.06 29.38
N ASP A 295 9.55 -25.23 28.26
CA ASP A 295 9.25 -26.54 27.65
C ASP A 295 10.49 -27.24 27.07
N ASP A 296 10.79 -28.44 27.57
CA ASP A 296 11.99 -29.19 27.18
C ASP A 296 11.91 -29.81 25.79
N GLU A 297 10.71 -30.16 25.31
CA GLU A 297 10.53 -30.65 23.95
C GLU A 297 10.75 -29.52 22.94
N LEU A 298 10.13 -28.36 23.16
CA LEU A 298 10.27 -27.21 22.27
C LEU A 298 11.73 -26.72 22.18
N LYS A 299 12.49 -26.70 23.28
CA LYS A 299 13.93 -26.37 23.27
C LYS A 299 14.77 -27.27 22.35
N ARG A 300 14.40 -28.56 22.28
CA ARG A 300 15.11 -29.54 21.42
C ARG A 300 14.79 -29.34 19.95
N ILE A 301 13.63 -28.78 19.63
CA ILE A 301 13.13 -28.62 18.25
C ILE A 301 13.39 -27.23 17.70
N VAL A 302 13.38 -26.20 18.55
CA VAL A 302 13.45 -24.79 18.16
C VAL A 302 14.76 -24.17 18.62
N GLN A 303 15.39 -23.41 17.73
CA GLN A 303 16.63 -22.69 18.00
C GLN A 303 16.34 -21.32 18.61
N ASP A 304 15.40 -20.58 18.02
CA ASP A 304 15.01 -19.24 18.46
C ASP A 304 13.49 -19.03 18.41
N ILE A 305 12.99 -18.21 19.34
CA ILE A 305 11.57 -17.90 19.50
C ILE A 305 11.42 -16.38 19.56
N SER A 306 10.71 -15.83 18.58
CA SER A 306 10.37 -14.41 18.54
C SER A 306 8.86 -14.22 18.70
N ILE A 307 8.46 -13.45 19.71
CA ILE A 307 7.06 -13.08 19.93
C ILE A 307 6.88 -11.60 19.65
N GLN A 308 6.04 -11.28 18.68
CA GLN A 308 5.68 -9.92 18.31
C GLN A 308 4.26 -9.63 18.78
N GLY A 309 4.10 -8.53 19.52
CA GLY A 309 2.79 -7.97 19.81
C GLY A 309 2.22 -7.31 18.56
N ARG A 310 0.99 -7.65 18.18
CA ARG A 310 0.29 -7.04 17.05
C ARG A 310 -0.98 -6.38 17.57
N TYR A 311 -1.00 -5.05 17.53
CA TYR A 311 -2.24 -4.30 17.62
C TYR A 311 -2.85 -4.22 16.22
N LYS A 312 -4.13 -4.58 16.08
CA LYS A 312 -4.78 -4.65 14.76
C LYS A 312 -4.87 -3.26 14.10
N SER A 313 -4.71 -3.21 12.77
CA SER A 313 -4.80 -1.94 12.03
C SER A 313 -6.23 -1.39 12.04
N ARG A 314 -6.34 -0.06 11.96
CA ARG A 314 -7.60 0.70 11.92
C ARG A 314 -8.55 0.17 10.84
N PHE A 315 -8.05 0.01 9.62
CA PHE A 315 -8.82 -0.58 8.52
C PHE A 315 -9.34 -2.00 8.81
N SER A 316 -8.50 -2.91 9.31
CA SER A 316 -8.94 -4.29 9.56
C SER A 316 -10.01 -4.37 10.66
N THR A 317 -10.01 -3.44 11.60
CA THR A 317 -11.08 -3.26 12.59
C THR A 317 -12.33 -2.73 11.91
N MET A 318 -12.20 -1.69 11.09
CA MET A 318 -13.31 -1.08 10.37
C MET A 318 -13.98 -2.00 9.35
N LYS A 319 -13.22 -2.76 8.57
CA LYS A 319 -13.76 -3.77 7.63
C LYS A 319 -14.62 -4.79 8.36
N LYS A 320 -14.20 -5.24 9.56
CA LYS A 320 -15.03 -6.12 10.40
C LYS A 320 -16.28 -5.41 10.91
N LEU A 321 -16.17 -4.15 11.34
CA LEU A 321 -17.33 -3.38 11.79
C LEU A 321 -18.40 -3.24 10.71
N VAL A 322 -17.99 -2.88 9.50
CA VAL A 322 -18.90 -2.74 8.35
C VAL A 322 -19.47 -4.10 7.94
N LYS A 323 -18.64 -5.15 7.85
CA LYS A 323 -19.07 -6.50 7.45
C LYS A 323 -20.05 -7.12 8.43
N ASP A 324 -19.77 -6.99 9.72
CA ASP A 324 -20.54 -7.67 10.77
C ASP A 324 -21.69 -6.79 11.30
N GLY A 325 -21.77 -5.51 10.90
CA GLY A 325 -22.76 -4.55 11.40
C GLY A 325 -22.64 -4.29 12.91
N ARG A 326 -21.46 -4.55 13.48
CA ARG A 326 -21.22 -4.54 14.93
C ARG A 326 -20.80 -3.15 15.40
N LYS A 327 -21.02 -2.87 16.69
CA LYS A 327 -20.46 -1.66 17.30
C LYS A 327 -18.96 -1.86 17.57
N PRO A 328 -18.14 -0.79 17.62
CA PRO A 328 -16.72 -0.86 17.99
C PRO A 328 -16.46 -1.74 19.21
N GLU A 329 -17.30 -1.62 20.25
CA GLU A 329 -17.17 -2.33 21.52
C GLU A 329 -17.32 -3.86 21.40
N ASP A 330 -17.96 -4.34 20.33
CA ASP A 330 -18.15 -5.77 20.08
C ASP A 330 -16.97 -6.40 19.32
N VAL A 331 -16.00 -5.61 18.87
CA VAL A 331 -14.79 -6.12 18.21
C VAL A 331 -13.87 -6.69 19.27
N LYS A 332 -14.01 -7.99 19.49
CA LYS A 332 -13.19 -8.71 20.46
C LYS A 332 -11.80 -9.06 19.95
N ASP A 333 -11.51 -8.94 18.65
CA ASP A 333 -10.25 -9.41 18.04
C ASP A 333 -9.25 -8.24 17.80
N ILE A 334 -9.04 -7.36 18.78
CA ILE A 334 -8.12 -6.21 18.66
C ILE A 334 -6.70 -6.62 19.02
N LEU A 335 -6.58 -7.49 20.02
CA LEU A 335 -5.32 -7.95 20.56
C LEU A 335 -4.84 -9.16 19.78
N ALA A 336 -3.59 -9.13 19.33
CA ALA A 336 -2.96 -10.31 18.76
C ALA A 336 -1.49 -10.47 19.19
N LEU A 337 -1.07 -11.72 19.32
CA LEU A 337 0.32 -12.11 19.44
C LEU A 337 0.72 -12.91 18.20
N ARG A 338 1.95 -12.72 17.74
CA ARG A 338 2.53 -13.51 16.67
C ARG A 338 3.77 -14.20 17.20
N VAL A 339 3.74 -15.52 17.19
CA VAL A 339 4.86 -16.39 17.55
C VAL A 339 5.55 -16.85 16.27
N ILE A 340 6.82 -16.50 16.14
CA ILE A 340 7.69 -16.88 15.02
C ILE A 340 8.75 -17.81 15.57
N LEU A 341 8.77 -19.03 15.03
CA LEU A 341 9.67 -20.10 15.47
C LEU A 341 10.75 -20.34 14.43
N GLU A 342 12.00 -20.48 14.87
CA GLU A 342 13.11 -20.95 14.04
C GLU A 342 13.40 -22.42 14.37
N PRO A 343 12.84 -23.38 13.61
CA PRO A 343 13.08 -24.80 13.85
C PRO A 343 14.56 -25.14 13.62
N ARG A 344 15.09 -26.08 14.40
CA ARG A 344 16.44 -26.61 14.23
C ARG A 344 16.48 -27.49 12.99
N CYS A 345 17.40 -27.21 12.08
CA CYS A 345 17.67 -28.05 10.92
C CYS A 345 18.69 -29.14 11.29
N ASP A 346 18.23 -30.37 11.45
CA ASP A 346 19.10 -31.56 11.60
C ASP A 346 19.35 -32.29 10.27
N GLY A 347 18.98 -31.70 9.12
CA GLY A 347 19.18 -32.30 7.79
C GLY A 347 18.44 -33.64 7.53
N THR A 348 17.77 -34.21 8.54
CA THR A 348 17.28 -35.60 8.53
C THR A 348 15.73 -35.69 8.51
N SER A 349 15.00 -34.63 8.86
CA SER A 349 13.52 -34.61 8.79
C SER A 349 12.98 -33.22 8.45
N SER A 350 12.05 -33.15 7.50
CA SER A 350 11.34 -31.92 7.09
C SER A 350 10.18 -31.53 8.02
N ASP A 351 9.90 -32.32 9.06
CA ASP A 351 8.66 -32.21 9.85
C ASP A 351 8.79 -31.36 11.13
N TRP A 352 10.00 -30.86 11.43
CA TRP A 352 10.25 -30.10 12.66
C TRP A 352 9.48 -28.77 12.73
N GLY A 353 9.23 -28.12 11.59
CA GLY A 353 8.51 -26.85 11.52
C GLY A 353 7.04 -26.96 11.96
N PRO A 354 6.22 -27.79 11.28
CA PRO A 354 4.84 -28.05 11.70
C PRO A 354 4.74 -28.55 13.13
N ARG A 355 5.59 -29.52 13.52
CA ARG A 355 5.62 -30.07 14.88
C ARG A 355 5.89 -28.99 15.94
N ALA A 356 6.83 -28.08 15.71
CA ALA A 356 7.09 -26.97 16.62
C ALA A 356 5.87 -26.06 16.79
N CYS A 357 5.12 -25.80 15.70
CA CYS A 357 3.91 -24.98 15.76
C CYS A 357 2.79 -25.67 16.55
N HIS A 358 2.58 -26.97 16.37
CA HIS A 358 1.59 -27.75 17.13
C HIS A 358 1.96 -27.87 18.61
N ARG A 359 3.25 -28.10 18.94
CA ARG A 359 3.71 -28.12 20.33
C ARG A 359 3.52 -26.78 21.02
N THR A 360 3.80 -25.67 20.31
CA THR A 360 3.54 -24.32 20.80
C THR A 360 2.05 -24.10 21.12
N HIS A 361 1.16 -24.64 20.29
CA HIS A 361 -0.28 -24.60 20.53
C HIS A 361 -0.72 -25.39 21.77
N GLU A 362 -0.16 -26.58 22.00
CA GLU A 362 -0.41 -27.34 23.23
C GLU A 362 -0.01 -26.56 24.49
N ILE A 363 1.13 -25.85 24.44
CA ILE A 363 1.58 -24.99 25.55
C ILE A 363 0.59 -23.84 25.77
N ILE A 364 0.08 -23.23 24.69
CA ILE A 364 -0.94 -22.17 24.77
C ILE A 364 -2.24 -22.69 25.40
N GLN A 365 -2.68 -23.90 25.03
CA GLN A 365 -3.85 -24.56 25.61
C GLN A 365 -3.72 -24.81 27.11
N ALA A 366 -2.50 -25.07 27.59
CA ALA A 366 -2.22 -25.25 29.01
C ALA A 366 -2.25 -23.90 29.79
N LEU A 367 -1.92 -22.79 29.13
CA LEU A 367 -1.90 -21.45 29.76
C LEU A 367 -3.27 -20.79 29.80
N TRP A 368 -4.03 -20.88 28.71
CA TRP A 368 -5.27 -20.12 28.53
C TRP A 368 -6.38 -20.97 27.94
N LYS A 369 -7.62 -20.61 28.29
CA LYS A 369 -8.81 -21.26 27.74
C LYS A 369 -9.05 -20.79 26.31
N GLU A 370 -9.07 -21.73 25.38
CA GLU A 370 -9.41 -21.46 23.98
C GLU A 370 -10.90 -21.24 23.78
N VAL A 371 -11.23 -20.41 22.79
CA VAL A 371 -12.61 -20.21 22.33
C VAL A 371 -12.97 -21.32 21.34
N PRO A 372 -13.98 -22.17 21.63
CA PRO A 372 -14.36 -23.26 20.75
C PRO A 372 -14.71 -22.79 19.33
N GLY A 373 -14.25 -23.53 18.33
CA GLY A 373 -14.55 -23.25 16.92
C GLY A 373 -13.83 -22.05 16.31
N ARG A 374 -12.90 -21.42 17.03
CA ARG A 374 -12.08 -20.29 16.53
C ARG A 374 -10.63 -20.65 16.21
N THR A 375 -10.20 -21.87 16.49
CA THR A 375 -8.88 -22.36 16.07
C THR A 375 -8.89 -22.72 14.59
N LYS A 376 -7.91 -22.23 13.84
CA LYS A 376 -7.76 -22.47 12.40
C LYS A 376 -6.34 -22.93 12.09
N ASP A 377 -6.23 -24.16 11.61
CA ASP A 377 -4.95 -24.75 11.24
C ASP A 377 -4.69 -24.59 9.74
N TYR A 378 -4.03 -23.48 9.37
CA TYR A 378 -3.57 -23.26 8.01
C TYR A 378 -2.22 -23.92 7.69
N ILE A 379 -1.61 -24.66 8.64
CA ILE A 379 -0.42 -25.45 8.35
C ILE A 379 -0.86 -26.76 7.69
N SER A 380 -1.83 -27.44 8.29
CA SER A 380 -2.41 -28.66 7.71
C SER A 380 -3.28 -28.39 6.48
N ARG A 381 -3.95 -27.23 6.44
CA ARG A 381 -4.81 -26.81 5.33
C ARG A 381 -4.46 -25.38 4.88
N PRO A 382 -3.39 -25.21 4.09
CA PRO A 382 -3.00 -23.91 3.57
C PRO A 382 -4.15 -23.24 2.81
N LYS A 383 -4.16 -21.91 2.80
CA LYS A 383 -5.08 -21.14 1.95
C LYS A 383 -4.69 -21.27 0.47
N GLU A 384 -5.58 -20.85 -0.43
CA GLU A 384 -5.33 -20.87 -1.88
C GLU A 384 -4.07 -20.08 -2.26
N ASN A 385 -3.78 -18.99 -1.55
CA ASN A 385 -2.56 -18.20 -1.69
C ASN A 385 -1.30 -18.80 -1.05
N GLY A 386 -1.32 -20.06 -0.63
CA GLY A 386 -0.20 -20.73 0.04
C GLY A 386 0.07 -20.25 1.47
N TYR A 387 -0.77 -19.38 2.04
CA TYR A 387 -0.58 -18.88 3.40
C TYR A 387 -0.66 -20.02 4.43
N GLN A 388 0.37 -20.09 5.28
CA GLN A 388 0.51 -21.06 6.36
C GLN A 388 0.71 -20.37 7.72
N SER A 389 -0.14 -20.70 8.69
CA SER A 389 -0.05 -20.31 10.10
C SER A 389 -1.13 -21.03 10.91
N LEU A 390 -0.88 -21.31 12.18
CA LEU A 390 -1.89 -21.77 13.11
C LEU A 390 -2.48 -20.56 13.87
N HIS A 391 -3.80 -20.35 13.77
CA HIS A 391 -4.49 -19.24 14.44
C HIS A 391 -5.32 -19.79 15.58
N VAL A 392 -5.14 -19.22 16.76
CA VAL A 392 -5.81 -19.62 17.99
C VAL A 392 -6.46 -18.39 18.60
N ALA A 393 -7.70 -18.48 19.05
CA ALA A 393 -8.35 -17.41 19.81
C ALA A 393 -8.49 -17.84 21.27
N ILE A 394 -7.89 -17.08 22.17
CA ILE A 394 -7.94 -17.33 23.61
C ILE A 394 -8.80 -16.28 24.32
N ASP A 395 -9.46 -16.72 25.38
CA ASP A 395 -10.16 -15.84 26.30
C ASP A 395 -9.23 -15.41 27.43
N VAL A 396 -8.93 -14.11 27.47
CA VAL A 396 -8.08 -13.47 28.49
C VAL A 396 -8.90 -12.72 29.54
N SER A 397 -10.22 -12.95 29.60
CA SER A 397 -11.09 -12.32 30.58
C SER A 397 -10.76 -12.79 32.00
N GLU A 398 -10.66 -11.84 32.93
CA GLU A 398 -10.52 -12.10 34.36
C GLU A 398 -11.90 -12.06 35.02
N PRO A 399 -12.12 -12.75 36.15
CA PRO A 399 -13.38 -12.66 36.90
C PRO A 399 -13.72 -11.19 37.21
N GLY A 400 -14.86 -10.71 36.69
CA GLY A 400 -15.33 -9.34 36.88
C GLY A 400 -14.81 -8.29 35.87
N LYS A 401 -13.87 -8.65 34.97
CA LYS A 401 -13.39 -7.76 33.90
C LYS A 401 -13.41 -8.50 32.57
N MET A 402 -14.47 -8.26 31.78
CA MET A 402 -14.52 -8.72 30.39
C MET A 402 -13.41 -8.05 29.60
N ARG A 403 -12.56 -8.85 28.95
CA ARG A 403 -11.50 -8.37 28.07
C ARG A 403 -11.77 -8.80 26.62
N PRO A 404 -11.26 -8.05 25.64
CA PRO A 404 -11.27 -8.51 24.26
C PRO A 404 -10.50 -9.84 24.15
N LEU A 405 -10.92 -10.68 23.20
CA LEU A 405 -10.24 -11.93 22.89
C LEU A 405 -8.84 -11.64 22.33
N MET A 406 -7.89 -12.52 22.63
CA MET A 406 -6.54 -12.42 22.09
C MET A 406 -6.38 -13.47 20.99
N GLU A 407 -5.99 -13.04 19.79
CA GLU A 407 -5.65 -13.95 18.68
C GLU A 407 -4.15 -14.25 18.70
N ILE A 408 -3.76 -15.51 18.80
CA ILE A 408 -2.36 -15.94 18.71
C ILE A 408 -2.12 -16.60 17.36
N GLN A 409 -1.16 -16.07 16.60
CA GLN A 409 -0.73 -16.60 15.30
C GLN A 409 0.63 -17.28 15.46
N ILE A 410 0.70 -18.58 15.20
CA ILE A 410 1.91 -19.38 15.34
C ILE A 410 2.38 -19.76 13.93
N ARG A 411 3.68 -19.59 13.65
CA ARG A 411 4.28 -19.93 12.36
C ARG A 411 5.80 -20.05 12.48
N THR A 412 6.43 -20.68 11.49
CA THR A 412 7.89 -20.68 11.37
C THR A 412 8.41 -19.38 10.78
N LYS A 413 9.73 -19.14 10.88
CA LYS A 413 10.43 -18.01 10.24
C LYS A 413 10.27 -18.04 8.72
N GLU A 414 10.28 -19.22 8.11
CA GLU A 414 10.03 -19.42 6.68
C GLU A 414 8.59 -19.03 6.30
N MET A 415 7.59 -19.58 7.02
CA MET A 415 6.18 -19.22 6.83
C MET A 415 5.95 -17.72 7.08
N HIS A 416 6.70 -17.11 8.01
CA HIS A 416 6.65 -15.68 8.26
C HIS A 416 7.18 -14.86 7.09
N ARG A 417 8.34 -15.24 6.53
CA ARG A 417 8.91 -14.61 5.33
C ARG A 417 7.95 -14.70 4.16
N PHE A 418 7.39 -15.89 3.90
CA PHE A 418 6.38 -16.09 2.85
C PHE A 418 5.13 -15.22 3.09
N ALA A 419 4.62 -15.17 4.32
CA ALA A 419 3.42 -14.39 4.63
C ALA A 419 3.62 -12.86 4.69
N VAL A 420 4.85 -12.36 4.88
CA VAL A 420 5.16 -10.92 4.94
C VAL A 420 5.67 -10.40 3.61
N GLY A 421 6.64 -11.09 3.01
CA GLY A 421 7.14 -10.76 1.68
C GLY A 421 6.13 -11.09 0.59
N GLY A 422 5.13 -11.91 0.91
CA GLY A 422 4.23 -12.49 -0.07
C GLY A 422 5.01 -13.13 -1.21
N ASP A 423 4.30 -13.34 -2.28
CA ASP A 423 4.86 -13.78 -3.54
C ASP A 423 5.76 -12.72 -4.23
N ALA A 424 6.02 -11.55 -3.63
CA ALA A 424 6.87 -10.56 -4.28
C ALA A 424 8.35 -11.00 -4.31
N SER A 425 8.91 -11.50 -3.20
CA SER A 425 10.32 -11.94 -3.19
C SER A 425 10.54 -13.33 -3.82
N HIS A 426 9.50 -14.18 -3.86
CA HIS A 426 9.60 -15.56 -4.35
C HIS A 426 8.86 -15.83 -5.68
N SER A 427 7.81 -15.08 -6.01
CA SER A 427 7.05 -15.19 -7.27
C SER A 427 7.33 -14.15 -8.33
N LEU A 428 8.13 -13.11 -8.05
CA LEU A 428 8.84 -12.41 -9.13
C LEU A 428 9.58 -13.39 -10.06
N TYR A 429 9.96 -14.58 -9.53
CA TYR A 429 10.61 -15.64 -10.29
C TYR A 429 9.81 -16.94 -10.51
N LYS A 430 8.68 -17.19 -9.81
CA LYS A 430 7.93 -18.46 -9.91
C LYS A 430 6.40 -18.39 -10.09
N GLY A 431 5.80 -17.21 -10.30
CA GLY A 431 4.46 -17.11 -10.89
C GLY A 431 3.27 -17.47 -9.99
N GLY A 432 3.39 -17.36 -8.66
CA GLY A 432 2.25 -17.36 -7.75
C GLY A 432 1.51 -16.03 -7.80
N LEU A 433 0.40 -15.99 -8.53
CA LEU A 433 -0.55 -14.88 -8.52
C LEU A 433 -1.83 -15.37 -7.83
N THR A 434 -2.35 -14.57 -6.91
CA THR A 434 -3.59 -14.90 -6.17
C THR A 434 -4.79 -14.17 -6.77
N ASP A 435 -6.01 -14.70 -6.61
CA ASP A 435 -7.19 -14.08 -7.24
C ASP A 435 -7.46 -12.70 -6.61
N PRO A 436 -7.44 -11.60 -7.39
CA PRO A 436 -7.74 -10.26 -6.90
C PRO A 436 -9.21 -10.06 -6.46
N GLY A 437 -10.05 -11.09 -6.51
CA GLY A 437 -11.40 -11.12 -5.94
C GLY A 437 -11.46 -11.63 -4.49
N GLU A 438 -10.43 -12.30 -3.99
CA GLU A 438 -10.37 -12.82 -2.61
C GLU A 438 -9.94 -11.70 -1.65
N ASN A 439 -10.88 -10.94 -1.10
CA ASN A 439 -10.54 -9.96 -0.05
C ASN A 439 -11.60 -9.82 1.04
#